data_AF-A0A7K8TE69-F1
#
_entry.id   AF-A0A7K8TE69-F1
#
_cell.length_a   1.000
_cell.length_b   1.000
_cell.length_c   1.000
_cell.angle_alpha   90.00
_cell.angle_beta   90.00
_cell.angle_gamma   90.00
#
_symmetry.space_group_name_H-M   'P 1'
#
loop_
_entity.id
_entity.type
_entity.pdbx_description
1 polymer ?
#
loop_
_entity_poly.entity_id
_entity_poly.type
_entity_poly.pdbx_seq_one_letter_code
_entity_poly.pdbx_strand_id
1 'polypeptide(L)'
;PTPVIRWIKEGGELPANRTFFENFKKTLKIIDVSEADSGNYKCIARNILGSAHHIISVTVKAAPYWITAPRNLVLSPGEDGTLICRANGNPKPNISWLANGVPI
;
A
#
# COMPACT_ATOMS: atom_id res chain seq x y z
N PRO A 1 -34.89 1.76 16.01
CA PRO A 1 -34.66 2.49 14.74
C PRO A 1 -33.31 2.07 14.13
N THR A 2 -33.33 1.55 12.89
CA THR A 2 -32.14 1.06 12.18
C THR A 2 -31.14 2.20 11.94
N PRO A 3 -29.85 2.03 12.28
CA PRO A 3 -28.87 3.07 12.08
C PRO A 3 -28.46 3.21 10.60
N VAL A 4 -28.14 4.44 10.19
CA VAL A 4 -27.47 4.75 8.93
C VAL A 4 -25.97 4.65 9.11
N ILE A 5 -25.29 3.97 8.18
CA ILE A 5 -23.83 3.79 8.20
C ILE A 5 -23.15 4.79 7.28
N ARG A 6 -22.07 5.41 7.76
CA ARG A 6 -21.17 6.29 7.00
C ARG A 6 -19.72 5.88 7.23
N TRP A 7 -18.93 5.88 6.17
CA TRP A 7 -17.49 5.67 6.20
C TRP A 7 -16.75 6.97 5.89
N ILE A 8 -15.61 7.18 6.55
CA ILE A 8 -14.67 8.26 6.28
C ILE A 8 -13.24 7.72 6.36
N LYS A 9 -12.31 8.34 5.62
CA LYS A 9 -10.87 8.18 5.82
C LYS A 9 -10.38 9.41 6.59
N GLU A 10 -9.59 9.23 7.64
CA GLU A 10 -9.02 10.38 8.36
C GLU A 10 -7.93 11.04 7.51
N GLY A 11 -7.94 12.38 7.45
CA GLY A 11 -6.96 13.15 6.68
C GLY A 11 -7.18 13.19 5.17
N GLY A 12 -8.32 12.72 4.67
CA GLY A 12 -8.64 12.80 3.24
C GLY A 12 -10.01 12.23 2.87
N GLU A 13 -10.20 11.97 1.58
CA GLU A 13 -11.41 11.35 1.06
C GLU A 13 -11.22 9.85 0.84
N LEU A 14 -12.34 9.12 0.84
CA LEU A 14 -12.33 7.73 0.37
C LEU A 14 -11.92 7.72 -1.12
N PRO A 15 -11.10 6.76 -1.58
CA PRO A 15 -10.67 6.74 -2.97
C PRO A 15 -11.85 6.63 -3.94
N ALA A 16 -12.14 7.71 -4.65
CA ALA A 16 -13.20 7.74 -5.66
C ALA A 16 -12.93 6.69 -6.75
N ASN A 17 -14.00 6.14 -7.34
CA ASN A 17 -13.98 5.12 -8.39
C ASN A 17 -13.41 3.73 -8.01
N ARG A 18 -12.78 3.59 -6.83
CA ARG A 18 -12.28 2.30 -6.30
C ARG A 18 -13.00 1.86 -5.02
N THR A 19 -13.91 2.67 -4.51
CA THR A 19 -14.65 2.41 -3.28
C THR A 19 -16.05 1.87 -3.56
N PHE A 20 -16.39 0.72 -2.97
CA PHE A 20 -17.69 0.07 -3.07
C PHE A 20 -18.29 -0.18 -1.68
N PHE A 21 -19.61 0.00 -1.58
CA PHE A 21 -20.35 -0.25 -0.35
C PHE A 21 -21.21 -1.50 -0.50
N GLU A 22 -21.02 -2.45 0.40
CA GLU A 22 -21.79 -3.70 0.44
C GLU A 22 -22.62 -3.76 1.74
N ASN A 23 -23.60 -4.68 1.81
CA ASN A 23 -24.41 -4.94 3.01
C ASN A 23 -25.05 -3.68 3.61
N PHE A 24 -25.74 -2.87 2.79
CA PHE A 24 -26.32 -1.60 3.23
C PHE A 24 -25.28 -0.65 3.86
N LYS A 25 -24.11 -0.54 3.23
CA LYS A 25 -22.95 0.25 3.68
C LYS A 25 -22.28 -0.26 4.96
N LYS A 26 -22.64 -1.44 5.47
CA LYS A 26 -21.94 -2.05 6.62
C LYS A 26 -20.54 -2.52 6.28
N THR A 27 -20.24 -2.73 4.99
CA THR A 27 -18.93 -3.13 4.50
C THR A 27 -18.40 -2.09 3.50
N LEU A 28 -17.15 -1.67 3.70
CA LEU A 28 -16.39 -0.82 2.79
C LEU A 28 -15.36 -1.69 2.06
N LYS A 29 -15.43 -1.73 0.74
CA LYS A 29 -14.48 -2.43 -0.12
C LYS A 29 -13.72 -1.42 -0.98
N ILE A 30 -12.40 -1.53 -0.97
CA ILE A 30 -11.51 -0.70 -1.80
C ILE A 30 -10.75 -1.66 -2.73
N ILE A 31 -10.88 -1.47 -4.05
CA ILE A 31 -10.14 -2.26 -5.04
C ILE A 31 -8.84 -1.56 -5.45
N ASP A 32 -7.92 -2.30 -6.05
CA ASP A 32 -6.63 -1.80 -6.54
C ASP A 32 -5.90 -0.96 -5.49
N VAL A 33 -5.75 -1.53 -4.30
CA VAL A 33 -5.15 -0.84 -3.16
C VAL A 33 -3.68 -0.50 -3.42
N SER A 34 -3.28 0.68 -2.99
CA SER A 34 -1.90 1.16 -3.03
C SER A 34 -1.42 1.58 -1.64
N GLU A 35 -0.13 1.84 -1.49
CA GLU A 35 0.44 2.31 -0.21
C GLU A 35 -0.27 3.58 0.31
N ALA A 36 -0.75 4.46 -0.59
CA ALA A 36 -1.51 5.67 -0.27
C ALA A 36 -2.90 5.39 0.36
N ASP A 37 -3.41 4.16 0.23
CA ASP A 37 -4.66 3.74 0.86
C ASP A 37 -4.47 3.36 2.34
N SER A 38 -3.23 3.28 2.83
CA SER A 38 -2.95 3.18 4.27
C SER A 38 -3.50 4.39 5.04
N GLY A 39 -3.85 4.17 6.29
CA GLY A 39 -4.37 5.21 7.19
C GLY A 39 -5.52 4.71 8.05
N ASN A 40 -6.12 5.64 8.79
CA ASN A 40 -7.25 5.36 9.65
C ASN A 40 -8.57 5.54 8.89
N TYR A 41 -9.44 4.55 8.99
CA TYR A 41 -10.80 4.59 8.48
C TYR A 41 -11.77 4.59 9.65
N LYS A 42 -12.86 5.36 9.57
CA LYS A 42 -13.86 5.45 10.62
C LYS A 42 -15.24 5.10 10.08
N CYS A 43 -15.87 4.14 10.74
CA CYS A 43 -17.26 3.76 10.51
C CYS A 43 -18.12 4.44 11.57
N ILE A 44 -19.19 5.09 11.14
CA ILE A 44 -20.13 5.82 12.00
C ILE A 44 -21.52 5.23 11.78
N ALA A 45 -22.15 4.76 12.87
CA ALA A 45 -23.53 4.28 12.89
C ALA A 45 -24.41 5.28 13.65
N ARG A 46 -25.40 5.86 12.97
CA ARG A 46 -26.27 6.90 13.55
C ARG A 46 -27.74 6.54 13.45
N ASN A 47 -28.49 6.70 14.54
CA ASN A 47 -29.95 6.64 14.56
C ASN A 47 -30.52 7.88 15.28
N ILE A 48 -31.84 7.91 15.50
CA ILE A 48 -32.51 9.07 16.14
C ILE A 48 -32.12 9.28 17.62
N LEU A 49 -31.55 8.26 18.27
CA LEU A 49 -31.17 8.31 19.69
C LEU A 49 -29.69 8.67 19.88
N GLY A 50 -28.87 8.61 18.83
CA GLY A 50 -27.46 8.95 18.93
C GLY A 50 -26.59 8.36 17.83
N SER A 51 -25.29 8.31 18.09
CA SER A 51 -24.28 7.79 17.19
C SER A 51 -23.19 7.03 17.91
N ALA A 52 -22.74 5.92 17.33
CA ALA A 52 -21.53 5.20 17.70
C ALA A 52 -20.54 5.23 16.54
N HIS A 53 -19.25 5.11 16.83
CA HIS A 53 -18.22 5.03 15.80
C HIS A 53 -17.04 4.15 16.23
N HIS A 54 -16.28 3.68 15.25
CA HIS A 54 -15.07 2.90 15.46
C HIS A 54 -14.00 3.29 14.44
N ILE A 55 -12.73 3.35 14.88
CA ILE A 55 -11.57 3.65 14.04
C ILE A 55 -10.81 2.36 13.73
N ILE A 56 -10.42 2.19 12.47
CA ILE A 56 -9.73 1.02 11.94
C ILE A 56 -8.43 1.51 11.31
N SER A 57 -7.30 1.07 11.84
CA SER A 57 -5.98 1.37 11.29
C SER A 57 -5.62 0.35 10.20
N VAL A 58 -5.45 0.84 8.98
CA VAL A 58 -5.10 0.04 7.81
C VAL A 58 -3.66 0.34 7.39
N THR A 59 -2.87 -0.71 7.18
CA THR A 59 -1.52 -0.61 6.62
C THR A 59 -1.44 -1.51 5.39
N VAL A 60 -1.20 -0.90 4.24
CA VAL A 60 -0.96 -1.62 2.98
C VAL A 60 0.52 -1.95 2.90
N LYS A 61 0.82 -3.25 2.79
CA LYS A 61 2.17 -3.78 2.60
C LYS A 61 2.38 -4.20 1.16
N ALA A 62 3.63 -4.18 0.71
CA ALA A 62 3.99 -4.56 -0.64
C ALA A 62 5.22 -5.46 -0.61
N ALA A 63 5.18 -6.56 -1.36
CA ALA A 63 6.35 -7.36 -1.66
C ALA A 63 7.37 -6.52 -2.46
N PRO A 64 8.67 -6.85 -2.42
CA PRO A 64 9.66 -6.12 -3.19
C PRO A 64 9.34 -6.11 -4.68
N TYR A 65 9.38 -4.93 -5.30
CA TYR A 65 9.22 -4.74 -6.74
C TYR A 65 10.32 -3.85 -7.30
N TRP A 66 10.65 -4.06 -8.58
CA TRP A 66 11.75 -3.34 -9.22
C TRP A 66 11.39 -1.89 -9.50
N ILE A 67 12.21 -0.97 -8.99
CA ILE A 67 12.32 0.39 -9.55
C ILE A 67 13.32 0.36 -10.72
N THR A 68 14.44 -0.32 -10.52
CA THR A 68 15.49 -0.53 -11.53
C THR A 68 16.11 -1.90 -11.30
N ALA A 69 15.78 -2.84 -12.18
CA ALA A 69 16.43 -4.15 -12.20
C ALA A 69 17.84 -4.02 -12.78
N PRO A 70 18.84 -4.74 -12.23
CA PRO A 70 20.17 -4.79 -12.81
C PRO A 70 20.13 -5.43 -14.21
N ARG A 71 21.04 -5.00 -15.08
CA ARG A 71 21.16 -5.48 -16.46
C ARG A 71 22.57 -5.97 -16.73
N ASN A 72 22.72 -6.80 -17.75
CA ASN A 72 24.03 -7.24 -18.21
C ASN A 72 24.83 -6.05 -18.76
N LEU A 73 26.13 -6.04 -18.47
CA LEU A 73 27.09 -5.05 -18.96
C LEU A 73 28.15 -5.74 -19.80
N VAL A 74 28.56 -5.09 -20.89
CA VAL A 74 29.69 -5.50 -21.74
C VAL A 74 30.61 -4.28 -21.80
N LEU A 75 31.85 -4.44 -21.36
CA LEU A 75 32.81 -3.35 -21.18
C LEU A 75 34.17 -3.77 -21.73
N SER A 76 34.94 -2.79 -22.20
CA SER A 76 36.32 -2.95 -22.64
C SER A 76 37.30 -2.88 -21.46
N PRO A 77 38.52 -3.44 -21.58
CA PRO A 77 39.54 -3.30 -20.54
C PRO A 77 39.82 -1.82 -20.22
N GLY A 78 39.73 -1.47 -18.94
CA GLY A 78 39.97 -0.12 -18.44
C GLY A 78 38.72 0.76 -18.32
N GLU A 79 37.54 0.27 -18.71
CA GLU A 79 36.27 0.98 -18.49
C GLU A 79 35.67 0.71 -17.11
N ASP A 80 35.02 1.72 -16.52
CA ASP A 80 34.30 1.59 -15.26
C ASP A 80 32.87 1.05 -15.47
N GLY A 81 32.52 0.00 -14.73
CA GLY A 81 31.18 -0.61 -14.75
C GLY A 81 30.34 -0.24 -13.54
N THR A 82 29.08 0.15 -13.76
CA THR A 82 28.11 0.43 -12.68
C THR A 82 26.89 -0.47 -12.78
N LEU A 83 26.69 -1.33 -11.78
CA LEU A 83 25.47 -2.13 -11.63
C LEU A 83 24.50 -1.43 -10.67
N ILE A 84 23.27 -1.20 -11.13
CA ILE A 84 22.22 -0.54 -10.33
C ILE A 84 21.15 -1.56 -9.97
N CYS A 85 20.93 -1.74 -8.67
CA CYS A 85 19.83 -2.54 -8.13
C CYS A 85 18.98 -1.65 -7.23
N ARG A 86 17.76 -1.32 -7.68
CA ARG A 86 16.80 -0.53 -6.90
C ARG A 86 15.48 -1.26 -6.86
N ALA A 87 15.07 -1.65 -5.65
CA ALA A 87 13.75 -2.20 -5.38
C ALA A 87 13.06 -1.34 -4.31
N ASN A 88 11.73 -1.33 -4.36
CA ASN A 88 10.89 -0.77 -3.31
C ASN A 88 9.98 -1.84 -2.73
N GLY A 89 9.38 -1.56 -1.58
CA GLY A 89 8.47 -2.46 -0.88
C GLY A 89 8.16 -1.92 0.51
N ASN A 90 7.18 -2.52 1.17
CA ASN A 90 6.83 -2.18 2.55
C ASN A 90 6.72 -3.47 3.39
N PRO A 91 7.68 -3.74 4.29
CA PRO A 91 8.82 -2.90 4.66
C PRO A 91 9.86 -2.77 3.53
N LYS A 92 10.72 -1.74 3.65
CA LYS A 92 11.76 -1.46 2.66
C LYS A 92 12.67 -2.68 2.47
N PRO A 93 12.94 -3.12 1.23
CA PRO A 93 13.73 -4.32 0.99
C PRO A 93 15.21 -4.10 1.34
N ASN A 94 15.85 -5.16 1.80
CA ASN A 94 17.31 -5.24 1.91
C ASN A 94 17.89 -5.66 0.55
N ILE A 95 18.96 -5.00 0.13
CA ILE A 95 19.68 -5.32 -1.10
C ILE A 95 21.03 -5.95 -0.72
N SER A 96 21.30 -7.13 -1.26
CA SER A 96 22.59 -7.82 -1.15
C SER A 96 23.10 -8.20 -2.53
N TRP A 97 24.42 -8.28 -2.66
CA TRP A 97 25.09 -8.64 -3.90
C TRP A 97 25.85 -9.94 -3.73
N LEU A 98 25.89 -10.74 -4.80
CA LEU A 98 26.69 -11.94 -4.87
C LEU A 98 27.55 -11.91 -6.13
N ALA A 99 28.81 -12.30 -5.99
CA ALA A 99 29.70 -12.60 -7.10
C ALA A 99 29.86 -14.12 -7.17
N ASN A 100 29.44 -14.74 -8.28
CA ASN A 100 29.51 -16.19 -8.47
C ASN A 100 28.88 -17.01 -7.32
N GLY A 101 27.78 -16.50 -6.75
CA GLY A 101 27.07 -17.14 -5.63
C GLY A 101 27.66 -16.88 -4.24
N VAL A 102 28.73 -16.07 -4.13
CA VAL A 102 29.35 -15.71 -2.85
C VAL A 102 28.98 -14.27 -2.49
N PRO A 103 28.51 -13.99 -1.25
CA PRO A 103 28.23 -12.63 -0.79
C PRO A 103 29.46 -11.72 -0.92
N ILE A 104 29.21 -10.49 -1.39
CA ILE A 104 30.20 -9.40 -1.42
C ILE A 104 30.12 -8.58 -0.14
#